data_AF-A0A4R8WV90-F1
#
_entry.id   AF-A0A4R8WV90-F1
#
_cell.length_a   1.000
_cell.length_b   1.000
_cell.length_c   1.000
_cell.angle_alpha   90.00
_cell.angle_beta   90.00
_cell.angle_gamma   90.00
#
_symmetry.space_group_name_H-M   'P 1'
#
loop_
_entity.id
_entity.type
_entity.pdbx_description
1 polymer ?
#
loop_
_entity_poly.entity_id
_entity_poly.type
_entity_poly.pdbx_seq_one_letter_code
_entity_poly.pdbx_strand_id
1 'polypeptide(L)'
;MVLGGASAFLFAVPRALVAATRKGAYTELRRNLGRAILLGLEVLIVADIIRTILVDLTTASVLGLAGIVIIRILLSFSLEVEMDGVWPWARWRVRRVDPPA
;
A
#
# COMPACT_ATOMS: atom_id res chain seq x y z
N MET A 1 28.00 -43.47 4.99
CA MET A 1 28.16 -42.02 4.71
C MET A 1 27.30 -41.53 3.56
N VAL A 2 27.23 -42.25 2.42
CA VAL A 2 26.46 -41.81 1.24
C VAL A 2 24.94 -41.81 1.46
N LEU A 3 24.40 -42.81 2.17
CA LEU A 3 22.95 -42.92 2.42
C LEU A 3 22.38 -41.81 3.31
N GLY A 4 23.15 -41.34 4.30
CA GLY A 4 22.74 -40.24 5.19
C GLY A 4 22.75 -38.87 4.49
N GLY A 5 23.69 -38.65 3.57
CA GLY A 5 23.74 -37.44 2.75
C GLY A 5 22.56 -37.36 1.78
N ALA A 6 22.18 -38.48 1.16
CA ALA A 6 21.03 -38.55 0.25
C ALA A 6 19.71 -38.26 0.98
N SER A 7 19.52 -38.81 2.18
CA SER A 7 18.34 -38.51 3.01
C SER A 7 18.32 -37.04 3.46
N ALA A 8 19.47 -36.47 3.85
CA ALA A 8 19.54 -35.06 4.23
C ALA A 8 19.20 -34.13 3.04
N PHE A 9 19.63 -34.49 1.83
CA PHE A 9 19.33 -33.74 0.61
C PHE A 9 17.83 -33.79 0.25
N LEU A 10 17.22 -34.97 0.33
CA LEU A 10 15.79 -35.15 0.01
C LEU A 10 14.85 -34.39 0.96
N PHE A 11 15.19 -34.26 2.24
CA PHE A 11 14.35 -33.55 3.21
C PHE A 11 14.69 -32.06 3.38
N ALA A 12 15.93 -31.63 3.11
CA ALA A 12 16.33 -30.22 3.25
C ALA A 12 15.90 -29.35 2.05
N VAL A 13 15.90 -29.90 0.83
CA VAL A 13 15.51 -29.18 -0.39
C VAL A 13 14.06 -28.67 -0.36
N PRO A 14 13.04 -29.47 -0.04
CA PRO A 14 11.66 -28.97 0.02
C PRO A 14 11.46 -27.94 1.15
N ARG A 15 12.15 -28.05 2.29
CA ARG A 15 12.10 -27.06 3.37
C ARG A 15 12.80 -25.74 3.02
N ALA A 16 13.92 -25.78 2.29
CA ALA A 16 14.61 -24.59 1.80
C ALA A 16 13.80 -23.84 0.74
N LEU A 17 13.06 -24.57 -0.12
CA LEU A 17 12.16 -23.99 -1.12
C LEU A 17 10.91 -23.35 -0.49
N VAL A 18 10.39 -23.92 0.61
CA VAL A 18 9.28 -23.33 1.39
C VAL A 18 9.72 -22.09 2.18
N ALA A 19 10.97 -22.02 2.64
CA ALA A 19 11.52 -20.83 3.29
C ALA A 19 11.71 -19.66 2.30
N ALA A 20 12.08 -19.95 1.04
CA ALA A 20 12.21 -18.95 -0.03
C ALA A 20 10.85 -18.38 -0.50
N THR A 21 9.77 -19.16 -0.38
CA THR A 21 8.42 -18.74 -0.81
C THR A 21 7.79 -17.72 0.12
N ARG A 22 8.19 -17.62 1.40
CA ARG A 22 7.64 -16.59 2.31
C ARG A 22 7.99 -15.17 1.89
N LYS A 23 9.22 -14.93 1.44
CA LYS A 23 9.62 -13.60 0.92
C LYS A 23 8.87 -13.28 -0.37
N GLY A 24 8.79 -14.24 -1.31
CA GLY A 24 8.06 -14.06 -2.56
C GLY A 24 6.56 -13.81 -2.34
N ALA A 25 5.93 -14.58 -1.45
CA ALA A 25 4.51 -14.43 -1.12
C ALA A 25 4.20 -13.07 -0.47
N TYR A 26 5.08 -12.57 0.41
CA TYR A 26 4.91 -11.24 1.00
C TYR A 26 5.09 -10.11 -0.02
N THR A 27 6.10 -10.20 -0.89
CA THR A 27 6.32 -9.21 -1.96
C THR A 27 5.14 -9.18 -2.94
N GLU A 28 4.61 -10.34 -3.32
CA GLU A 28 3.46 -10.45 -4.21
C GLU A 28 2.18 -9.90 -3.56
N LEU A 29 1.94 -10.23 -2.30
CA LEU A 29 0.83 -9.68 -1.51
C LEU A 29 0.92 -8.15 -1.42
N ARG A 30 2.09 -7.61 -1.08
CA ARG A 30 2.31 -6.15 -0.98
C ARG A 30 2.11 -5.45 -2.34
N ARG A 31 2.54 -6.07 -3.43
CA ARG A 31 2.37 -5.53 -4.78
C ARG A 31 0.89 -5.49 -5.19
N ASN A 32 0.15 -6.54 -4.87
CA ASN A 32 -1.29 -6.62 -5.16
C ASN A 32 -2.09 -5.65 -4.29
N LEU A 33 -1.75 -5.53 -3.01
CA LEU A 33 -2.34 -4.53 -2.11
C LEU A 33 -2.06 -3.10 -2.55
N GLY A 34 -0.82 -2.79 -2.96
CA GLY A 34 -0.45 -1.49 -3.51
C GLY A 34 -1.26 -1.11 -4.76
N ARG A 35 -1.49 -2.06 -5.67
CA ARG A 35 -2.38 -1.87 -6.82
C ARG A 35 -3.84 -1.67 -6.42
N ALA A 36 -4.34 -2.48 -5.49
CA ALA A 36 -5.72 -2.37 -5.01
C ALA A 36 -5.97 -1.02 -4.32
N ILE A 37 -4.99 -0.50 -3.59
CA ILE A 37 -5.09 0.80 -2.91
C ILE A 37 -4.98 1.96 -3.88
N LEU A 38 -4.06 1.95 -4.86
CA LEU A 38 -4.02 2.97 -5.92
C LEU A 38 -5.38 3.07 -6.64
N LEU A 39 -5.96 1.91 -6.97
CA LEU A 39 -7.26 1.83 -7.65
C LEU A 39 -8.40 2.27 -6.72
N GLY A 40 -8.37 1.87 -5.45
CA GLY A 40 -9.30 2.36 -4.43
C GLY A 40 -9.20 3.88 -4.22
N LEU A 41 -8.02 4.47 -4.35
CA LEU A 41 -7.79 5.90 -4.20
C LEU A 41 -8.37 6.68 -5.38
N GLU A 42 -8.25 6.18 -6.61
CA GLU A 42 -8.96 6.74 -7.77
C GLU A 42 -10.49 6.75 -7.55
N VAL A 43 -11.04 5.64 -7.07
CA VAL A 43 -12.49 5.52 -6.80
C VAL A 43 -12.92 6.44 -5.65
N LEU A 44 -12.13 6.50 -4.57
CA LEU A 44 -12.40 7.40 -3.45
C LEU A 44 -12.39 8.85 -3.93
N ILE A 45 -11.43 9.28 -4.76
CA ILE A 45 -11.36 10.66 -5.31
C ILE A 45 -12.65 11.02 -6.03
N VAL A 46 -13.13 10.14 -6.92
CA VAL A 46 -14.40 10.34 -7.62
C VAL A 46 -15.57 10.49 -6.64
N ALA A 47 -15.63 9.62 -5.61
CA ALA A 47 -16.67 9.71 -4.59
C ALA A 47 -16.64 11.02 -3.78
N ASP A 48 -15.46 11.64 -3.59
CA ASP A 48 -15.35 12.95 -2.94
C ASP A 48 -15.94 14.05 -3.79
N ILE A 49 -15.57 14.05 -5.07
CA ILE A 49 -15.97 15.08 -6.03
C ILE A 49 -17.48 15.05 -6.19
N ILE A 50 -18.09 13.86 -6.25
CA ILE A 50 -19.55 13.72 -6.28
C ILE A 50 -20.17 14.30 -5.00
N ARG A 51 -19.58 14.01 -3.83
CA ARG A 51 -20.09 14.53 -2.55
C ARG A 51 -20.00 16.05 -2.44
N THR A 52 -18.94 16.67 -2.96
CA THR A 52 -18.82 18.13 -2.97
C THR A 52 -19.78 18.78 -3.97
N ILE A 53 -20.13 18.11 -5.08
CA ILE A 53 -21.09 18.62 -6.08
C ILE A 53 -22.55 18.50 -5.61
N LEU A 54 -22.90 17.43 -4.89
CA LEU A 54 -24.27 17.14 -4.46
C LEU A 54 -24.69 17.89 -3.17
N VAL A 55 -23.77 18.60 -2.52
CA VAL A 55 -24.05 19.35 -1.29
C VAL A 55 -24.23 20.83 -1.62
N ASP A 56 -25.36 21.42 -1.24
CA ASP A 56 -25.58 22.87 -1.33
C ASP A 56 -24.56 23.64 -0.46
N LEU A 57 -23.82 24.56 -1.09
CA LEU A 57 -22.77 25.39 -0.49
C LEU A 57 -23.32 26.47 0.47
N THR A 58 -24.04 26.06 1.52
CA THR A 58 -24.39 26.94 2.64
C THR A 58 -23.28 26.91 3.70
N THR A 59 -23.07 28.01 4.43
CA THR A 59 -22.04 28.11 5.48
C THR A 59 -22.17 27.03 6.55
N ALA A 60 -23.39 26.56 6.85
CA ALA A 60 -23.63 25.45 7.77
C ALA A 60 -23.27 24.08 7.16
N SER A 61 -23.59 23.85 5.88
CA SER A 61 -23.25 22.63 5.15
C SER A 61 -21.74 22.47 4.92
N VAL A 62 -21.03 23.58 4.70
CA VAL A 62 -19.58 23.61 4.48
C VAL A 62 -18.80 23.08 5.69
N LEU A 63 -19.27 23.36 6.90
CA LEU A 63 -18.66 22.84 8.13
C LEU A 63 -18.73 21.31 8.22
N GLY A 64 -19.87 20.71 7.87
CA GLY A 64 -20.03 19.26 7.80
C GLY A 64 -19.17 18.63 6.70
N LEU A 65 -19.13 19.26 5.53
CA LEU A 65 -18.30 18.82 4.40
C LEU A 65 -16.81 18.85 4.76
N ALA A 66 -16.34 19.93 5.38
CA ALA A 66 -14.95 20.06 5.83
C ALA A 66 -14.56 18.97 6.83
N GLY A 67 -15.45 18.62 7.77
CA GLY A 67 -15.23 17.53 8.71
C GLY A 67 -15.05 16.17 8.01
N ILE A 68 -15.91 15.84 7.04
CA ILE A 68 -15.81 14.59 6.29
C ILE A 68 -14.53 14.55 5.43
N VAL A 69 -14.18 15.66 4.77
CA VAL A 69 -12.93 15.78 3.99
C VAL A 69 -11.70 15.57 4.88
N ILE A 70 -11.68 16.12 6.10
CA ILE A 70 -10.57 15.91 7.05
C ILE A 70 -10.45 14.44 7.44
N ILE A 71 -11.56 13.78 7.79
CA ILE A 71 -11.57 12.35 8.14
C ILE A 71 -11.02 11.52 6.99
N ARG A 72 -11.44 11.82 5.76
CA ARG A 72 -10.97 11.16 4.55
C ARG A 72 -9.47 11.34 4.33
N ILE A 73 -8.95 12.56 4.48
CA ILE A 73 -7.51 12.83 4.36
C ILE A 73 -6.76 11.99 5.40
N LEU A 74 -7.21 11.98 6.65
CA LEU A 74 -6.56 11.24 7.73
C LEU A 74 -6.60 9.72 7.53
N LEU A 75 -7.75 9.14 7.15
CA LEU A 75 -7.89 7.71 6.90
C LEU A 75 -7.04 7.25 5.72
N SER A 76 -7.07 8.01 4.61
CA SER A 76 -6.26 7.70 3.44
C SER A 76 -4.76 7.76 3.78
N PHE A 77 -4.37 8.72 4.60
CA PHE A 77 -2.99 8.92 5.03
C PHE A 77 -2.51 7.84 6.01
N SER A 78 -3.36 7.43 6.95
CA SER A 78 -3.08 6.35 7.91
C SER A 78 -2.82 5.02 7.20
N LEU A 79 -3.66 4.67 6.22
CA LEU A 79 -3.50 3.44 5.43
C LEU A 79 -2.24 3.46 4.58
N GLU A 80 -1.89 4.63 4.02
CA GLU A 80 -0.71 4.79 3.18
C GLU A 80 0.59 4.67 3.99
N VAL A 81 0.61 5.19 5.23
CA VAL A 81 1.73 5.05 6.17
C VAL A 81 1.86 3.61 6.68
N GLU A 82 0.76 2.94 7.01
CA GLU A 82 0.79 1.54 7.48
C GLU A 82 1.31 0.59 6.40
N MET A 83 0.90 0.80 5.15
CA MET A 83 1.32 -0.03 4.02
C MET A 83 2.78 0.12 3.61
N ASP A 84 3.29 1.36 3.61
CA ASP A 84 4.64 1.63 3.11
C ASP A 84 5.68 1.80 4.22
N GLY A 85 5.26 2.05 5.46
CA GLY A 85 6.14 2.31 6.59
C GLY A 85 6.97 3.59 6.46
N VAL A 86 6.74 4.39 5.40
CA VAL A 86 7.45 5.64 5.12
C VAL A 86 6.43 6.74 4.91
N TRP A 87 6.65 7.87 5.59
CA TRP A 87 5.79 9.04 5.47
C TRP A 87 5.69 9.50 4.00
N PRO A 88 4.49 9.84 3.50
CA PRO A 88 4.29 10.15 2.09
C PRO A 88 5.14 11.34 1.60
N TRP A 89 5.42 12.34 2.46
CA TRP A 89 6.35 13.43 2.14
C TRP A 89 7.82 12.98 1.97
N ALA A 90 8.22 11.84 2.53
CA ALA A 90 9.56 11.28 2.35
C ALA A 90 9.75 10.69 0.94
N ARG A 91 8.68 10.14 0.33
CA ARG A 91 8.71 9.57 -1.03
C ARG A 91 9.00 10.62 -2.10
N TRP A 92 8.55 11.87 -1.90
CA TRP A 92 8.86 12.99 -2.81
C TRP A 92 10.34 13.36 -2.84
N ARG A 93 11.13 13.05 -1.80
CA ARG A 93 12.57 13.32 -1.77
C ARG A 93 13.41 12.28 -2.55
N VAL A 94 12.95 11.04 -2.65
CA VAL A 94 13.71 9.97 -3.35
C VAL A 94 13.62 10.12 -4.87
N ARG A 95 12.55 10.75 -5.40
CA ARG A 95 12.36 10.97 -6.84
C ARG A 95 13.14 12.16 -7.43
N ARG A 96 13.95 12.86 -6.63
CA ARG A 96 14.73 14.05 -7.06
C ARG A 96 16.23 13.81 -7.23
N VAL A 97 16.73 12.60 -7.04
CA VAL A 97 18.16 12.30 -7.20
C VAL A 97 18.35 11.29 -8.31
N ASP A 98 18.20 11.75 -9.55
CA ASP A 98 18.87 11.20 -10.73
C ASP A 98 18.98 12.32 -11.78
N PRO A 99 20.04 13.13 -11.76
CA PRO A 99 20.51 13.80 -12.96
C PRO A 99 21.27 12.77 -13.82
N PRO A 100 20.88 12.55 -15.09
CA PRO A 100 21.73 11.83 -16.02
C PRO A 100 22.86 12.75 -16.49
N ALA A 101 24.10 12.42 -16.15
CA ALA A 101 25.31 12.59 -16.95
C ALA A 101 26.52 12.03 -16.20
#